data_AF-U6KKB8-F1
#
_entry.id   AF-U6KKB8-F1
#
_cell.length_a   1.000
_cell.length_b   1.000
_cell.length_c   1.000
_cell.angle_alpha   90.00
_cell.angle_beta   90.00
_cell.angle_gamma   90.00
#
_symmetry.space_group_name_H-M   'P 1'
#
loop_
_entity.id
_entity.type
_entity.pdbx_description
1 polymer ?
#
loop_
_entity_poly.entity_id
_entity_poly.type
_entity_poly.pdbx_seq_one_letter_code
_entity_poly.pdbx_strand_id
1 'polypeptide(L)'
;MSDGKQVLGKVTGWLGVITGAFTIIVWCFLLSARNPKIKVDSEDALNDVNKVFWRLALFTFTPSVFFDIWTPFVMGFVSILCHFQKFDLTWMCKTYIHYFIWNFALGLFGNIGYAGGVGIICSAFAFLTALLSLICIFILPGESPKLGLNAPKVSTR
;
A
#
# COMPACT_ATOMS: atom_id res chain seq x y z
N MET A 1 24.82 -22.69 -8.27
CA MET A 1 24.77 -21.20 -8.27
C MET A 1 23.42 -20.60 -8.68
N SER A 2 22.48 -21.34 -9.30
CA SER A 2 21.15 -20.81 -9.65
C SER A 2 20.23 -20.57 -8.45
N ASP A 3 20.45 -21.29 -7.34
CA ASP A 3 19.58 -21.25 -6.17
C ASP A 3 19.56 -19.89 -5.45
N GLY A 4 20.73 -19.31 -5.18
CA GLY A 4 20.83 -18.03 -4.45
C GLY A 4 20.16 -16.84 -5.14
N LYS A 5 20.22 -16.79 -6.49
CA LYS A 5 19.52 -15.74 -7.26
C LYS A 5 18.00 -15.87 -7.12
N GLN A 6 17.49 -17.09 -7.26
CA GLN A 6 16.06 -17.38 -7.15
C GLN A 6 15.54 -17.13 -5.72
N VAL A 7 16.33 -17.46 -4.69
CA VAL A 7 16.02 -17.12 -3.30
C VAL A 7 15.89 -15.61 -3.12
N LEU A 8 16.85 -14.83 -3.62
CA LEU A 8 16.80 -13.37 -3.55
C LEU A 8 15.55 -12.80 -4.25
N GLY A 9 15.19 -13.33 -5.41
CA GLY A 9 13.96 -12.96 -6.11
C GLY A 9 12.69 -13.19 -5.27
N LYS A 10 12.55 -14.39 -4.68
CA LYS A 10 11.43 -14.72 -3.79
C LYS A 10 11.39 -13.84 -2.54
N VAL A 11 12.54 -13.58 -1.92
CA VAL A 11 12.66 -12.68 -0.77
C VAL A 11 12.20 -11.27 -1.13
N THR A 12 12.61 -10.78 -2.31
CA THR A 12 12.19 -9.46 -2.82
C THR A 12 10.67 -9.41 -3.03
N GLY A 13 10.07 -10.47 -3.58
CA GLY A 13 8.61 -10.61 -3.71
C GLY A 13 7.89 -10.48 -2.36
N TRP A 14 8.31 -11.27 -1.37
CA TRP A 14 7.74 -11.22 -0.01
C TRP A 14 7.94 -9.87 0.67
N LEU A 15 9.10 -9.23 0.49
CA LEU A 15 9.36 -7.93 1.09
C LEU A 15 8.40 -6.85 0.58
N GLY A 16 7.99 -6.90 -0.69
CA GLY A 16 6.96 -5.96 -1.16
C GLY A 16 5.53 -6.28 -0.70
N VAL A 17 5.20 -7.55 -0.39
CA VAL A 17 3.95 -7.86 0.35
C VAL A 17 3.98 -7.21 1.74
N ILE A 18 5.09 -7.38 2.47
CA ILE A 18 5.28 -6.79 3.79
C ILE A 18 5.23 -5.26 3.71
N THR A 19 5.89 -4.68 2.71
CA THR A 19 5.85 -3.24 2.44
C THR A 19 4.41 -2.76 2.20
N GLY A 20 3.63 -3.48 1.38
CA GLY A 20 2.22 -3.17 1.17
C GLY A 20 1.41 -3.21 2.46
N ALA A 21 1.63 -4.19 3.32
CA ALA A 21 0.99 -4.29 4.64
C ALA A 21 1.38 -3.12 5.56
N PHE A 22 2.67 -2.74 5.56
CA PHE A 22 3.15 -1.57 6.29
C PHE A 22 2.54 -0.27 5.80
N THR A 23 2.35 -0.09 4.49
CA THR A 23 1.64 1.08 3.95
C THR A 23 0.18 1.12 4.39
N ILE A 24 -0.50 -0.03 4.51
CA ILE A 24 -1.84 -0.09 5.12
C ILE A 24 -1.80 0.30 6.60
N ILE A 25 -0.76 -0.09 7.33
CA ILE A 25 -0.57 0.33 8.73
C ILE A 25 -0.38 1.85 8.82
N VAL A 26 0.43 2.46 7.93
CA VAL A 26 0.57 3.92 7.80
C VAL A 26 -0.79 4.58 7.63
N TRP A 27 -1.64 4.03 6.77
CA TRP A 27 -3.01 4.50 6.59
C TRP A 27 -3.84 4.42 7.88
N CYS A 28 -3.78 3.32 8.63
CA CYS A 28 -4.48 3.20 9.91
C CYS A 28 -4.06 4.27 10.93
N PHE A 29 -2.76 4.58 11.01
CA PHE A 29 -2.26 5.67 11.86
C PHE A 29 -2.70 7.05 11.35
N LEU A 30 -2.69 7.27 10.03
CA LEU A 30 -3.20 8.49 9.42
C LEU A 30 -4.68 8.72 9.76
N LEU A 31 -5.53 7.69 9.62
CA LEU A 31 -6.94 7.77 9.99
C LEU A 31 -7.12 8.11 11.47
N SER A 32 -6.34 7.47 12.34
CA SER A 32 -6.39 7.73 13.78
C SER A 32 -6.03 9.17 14.11
N ALA A 33 -5.01 9.72 13.43
CA ALA A 33 -4.59 11.10 13.59
C ALA A 33 -5.63 12.13 13.10
N ARG A 34 -6.48 11.78 12.13
CA ARG A 34 -7.58 12.64 11.66
C ARG A 34 -8.73 12.76 12.66
N ASN A 35 -8.82 11.85 13.64
CA ASN A 35 -9.81 11.86 14.73
C ASN A 35 -11.26 12.12 14.24
N PRO A 36 -11.75 11.33 13.27
CA PRO A 36 -13.09 11.49 12.72
C PRO A 36 -14.15 11.25 13.80
N LYS A 37 -15.16 12.10 13.87
CA LYS A 37 -16.23 11.98 14.88
C LYS A 37 -17.58 12.20 14.25
N ILE A 38 -18.52 11.31 14.59
CA ILE A 38 -19.94 11.54 14.37
C ILE A 38 -20.48 12.19 15.64
N LYS A 39 -21.06 13.38 15.48
CA LYS A 39 -21.74 14.11 16.54
C LYS A 39 -23.23 14.17 16.23
N VAL A 40 -24.04 14.15 17.28
CA VAL A 40 -25.46 14.45 17.23
C VAL A 40 -25.64 15.75 17.98
N ASP A 41 -26.25 16.74 17.33
CA ASP A 41 -26.60 18.00 17.96
C ASP A 41 -27.84 17.77 18.84
N SER A 42 -27.74 18.10 20.12
CA SER A 42 -28.82 17.91 21.10
C SER A 42 -29.91 18.97 21.00
N GLU A 43 -29.63 20.11 20.35
CA GLU A 43 -30.56 21.23 20.26
C GLU A 43 -31.25 21.31 18.89
N ASP A 44 -30.54 20.95 17.82
CA ASP A 44 -31.09 20.94 16.45
C ASP A 44 -30.73 19.66 15.68
N ALA A 45 -31.69 18.76 15.55
CA ALA A 45 -31.53 17.50 14.84
C ALA A 45 -31.26 17.65 13.33
N LEU A 46 -31.56 18.81 12.74
CA LEU A 46 -31.32 19.08 11.31
C LEU A 46 -29.97 19.74 11.05
N ASN A 47 -29.26 20.17 12.10
CA ASN A 47 -27.96 20.81 11.96
C ASN A 47 -26.90 19.81 11.46
N ASP A 48 -26.30 20.10 10.31
CA ASP A 48 -25.28 19.24 9.68
C ASP A 48 -23.88 19.46 10.31
N VAL A 49 -23.77 19.17 11.60
CA VAL A 49 -22.51 19.24 12.36
C VAL A 49 -21.45 18.26 11.85
N ASN A 50 -21.89 17.17 11.20
CA ASN A 50 -21.02 16.11 10.67
C ASN A 50 -20.32 16.47 9.37
N LYS A 51 -20.71 17.57 8.71
CA LYS A 51 -20.02 18.09 7.53
C LYS A 51 -18.51 18.23 7.77
N VAL A 52 -18.11 18.83 8.88
CA VAL A 52 -16.69 19.14 9.16
C VAL A 52 -15.95 17.93 9.73
N PHE A 53 -16.54 17.24 10.72
CA PHE A 53 -15.84 16.20 11.49
C PHE A 53 -15.86 14.81 10.86
N TRP A 54 -16.74 14.58 9.88
CA TRP A 54 -16.91 13.27 9.25
C TRP A 54 -16.76 13.37 7.72
N ARG A 55 -17.64 14.15 7.07
CA ARG A 55 -17.71 14.17 5.60
C ARG A 55 -16.46 14.81 4.98
N LEU A 56 -16.13 16.04 5.35
CA LEU A 56 -14.95 16.73 4.82
C LEU A 56 -13.63 16.22 5.41
N ALA A 57 -13.68 15.46 6.52
CA ALA A 57 -12.48 14.91 7.15
C ALA A 57 -12.05 13.56 6.57
N LEU A 58 -12.96 12.74 6.01
CA LEU A 58 -12.67 11.40 5.49
C LEU A 58 -13.43 11.04 4.21
N PHE A 59 -14.73 11.35 4.17
CA PHE A 59 -15.66 10.88 3.14
C PHE A 59 -16.10 12.01 2.21
N THR A 60 -15.13 12.63 1.56
CA THR A 60 -15.35 13.68 0.57
C THR A 60 -14.71 13.28 -0.76
N PHE A 61 -15.33 13.69 -1.86
CA PHE A 61 -14.75 13.57 -3.20
C PHE A 61 -13.94 14.81 -3.60
N THR A 62 -13.68 15.73 -2.67
CA THR A 62 -12.69 16.78 -2.88
C THR A 62 -11.33 16.13 -3.14
N PRO A 63 -10.74 16.27 -4.35
CA PRO A 63 -9.58 15.47 -4.74
C PRO A 63 -8.39 15.62 -3.80
N SER A 64 -8.11 16.83 -3.33
CA SER A 64 -7.01 17.11 -2.41
C SER A 64 -7.12 16.37 -1.08
N VAL A 65 -8.34 16.15 -0.58
CA VAL A 65 -8.58 15.45 0.69
C VAL A 65 -8.66 13.95 0.44
N PHE A 66 -9.39 13.53 -0.59
CA PHE A 66 -9.57 12.12 -0.91
C PHE A 66 -8.24 11.44 -1.22
N PHE A 67 -7.44 12.02 -2.13
CA PHE A 67 -6.15 11.43 -2.49
C PHE A 67 -5.18 11.46 -1.31
N ASP A 68 -5.15 12.53 -0.51
CA ASP A 68 -4.28 12.57 0.67
C ASP A 68 -4.58 11.42 1.65
N ILE A 69 -5.86 11.15 1.93
CA ILE A 69 -6.25 10.16 2.92
C ILE A 69 -6.15 8.73 2.38
N TRP A 70 -6.55 8.49 1.13
CA TRP A 70 -6.73 7.14 0.61
C TRP A 70 -5.54 6.60 -0.19
N THR A 71 -4.57 7.46 -0.57
CA THR A 71 -3.39 7.02 -1.34
C THR A 71 -2.61 5.89 -0.63
N PRO A 72 -2.25 5.99 0.67
CA PRO A 72 -1.53 4.91 1.34
C PRO A 72 -2.32 3.59 1.35
N PHE A 73 -3.63 3.65 1.57
CA PHE A 73 -4.49 2.47 1.52
C PHE A 73 -4.47 1.81 0.14
N VAL A 74 -4.78 2.59 -0.91
CA VAL A 74 -4.89 2.07 -2.28
C VAL A 74 -3.55 1.49 -2.73
N MET A 75 -2.45 2.23 -2.55
CA MET A 75 -1.12 1.76 -2.96
C MET A 75 -0.67 0.53 -2.14
N GLY A 76 -0.90 0.52 -0.83
CA GLY A 76 -0.58 -0.64 0.01
C GLY A 76 -1.39 -1.88 -0.38
N PHE A 77 -2.68 -1.72 -0.61
CA PHE A 77 -3.58 -2.80 -1.01
C PHE A 77 -3.23 -3.36 -2.39
N VAL A 78 -2.97 -2.48 -3.36
CA VAL A 78 -2.52 -2.83 -4.70
C VAL A 78 -1.18 -3.60 -4.66
N SER A 79 -0.25 -3.19 -3.79
CA SER A 79 1.03 -3.90 -3.58
C SER A 79 0.84 -5.32 -3.07
N ILE A 80 -0.16 -5.57 -2.22
CA ILE A 80 -0.51 -6.90 -1.73
C ILE A 80 -1.22 -7.71 -2.83
N LEU A 81 -2.23 -7.12 -3.47
CA LEU A 81 -3.07 -7.81 -4.44
C LEU A 81 -2.30 -8.26 -5.69
N CYS A 82 -1.25 -7.54 -6.11
CA CYS A 82 -0.46 -7.95 -7.29
C CYS A 82 0.11 -9.37 -7.17
N HIS A 83 0.30 -9.86 -5.94
CA HIS A 83 0.88 -11.17 -5.65
C HIS A 83 -0.12 -12.32 -5.77
N PHE A 84 -1.43 -12.04 -5.80
CA PHE A 84 -2.46 -13.06 -5.90
C PHE A 84 -2.74 -13.45 -7.36
N GLN A 85 -3.01 -14.73 -7.61
CA GLN A 85 -3.29 -15.23 -8.96
C GLN A 85 -4.59 -14.66 -9.54
N LYS A 86 -5.61 -14.48 -8.70
CA LYS A 86 -6.94 -13.99 -9.12
C LYS A 86 -6.98 -12.50 -9.48
N PHE A 87 -5.95 -11.74 -9.11
CA PHE A 87 -5.87 -10.32 -9.38
C PHE A 87 -4.86 -10.06 -10.51
N ASP A 88 -5.38 -9.59 -11.64
CA ASP A 88 -4.59 -9.23 -12.81
C ASP A 88 -4.12 -7.76 -12.72
N LEU A 89 -3.24 -7.51 -11.75
CA LEU A 89 -2.49 -6.26 -11.67
C LEU A 89 -1.11 -6.46 -12.30
N THR A 90 -1.13 -6.91 -13.56
CA THR A 90 0.05 -7.41 -14.27
C THR A 90 1.18 -6.40 -14.38
N TRP A 91 0.89 -5.10 -14.46
CA TRP A 91 1.94 -4.09 -14.68
C TRP A 91 3.00 -4.07 -13.57
N MET A 92 2.62 -3.97 -12.30
CA MET A 92 3.59 -3.73 -11.21
C MET A 92 4.52 -4.91 -10.94
N CYS A 93 4.00 -6.12 -11.12
CA CYS A 93 4.70 -7.35 -10.79
C CYS A 93 5.08 -8.12 -12.08
N LYS A 94 5.10 -7.43 -13.24
CA LYS A 94 5.50 -8.00 -14.53
C LYS A 94 6.98 -8.40 -14.55
N THR A 95 7.84 -7.48 -14.15
CA THR A 95 9.28 -7.65 -14.07
C THR A 95 9.84 -6.81 -12.93
N TYR A 96 11.08 -7.08 -12.52
CA TYR A 96 11.74 -6.33 -11.44
C TYR A 96 11.91 -4.83 -11.72
N ILE A 97 11.92 -4.36 -12.98
CA ILE A 97 11.93 -2.91 -13.27
C ILE A 97 10.61 -2.24 -12.91
N HIS A 98 9.48 -2.89 -13.21
CA HIS A 98 8.16 -2.38 -12.81
C HIS A 98 8.04 -2.37 -11.29
N TYR A 99 8.56 -3.41 -10.64
CA TYR A 99 8.52 -3.54 -9.19
C TYR A 99 9.43 -2.54 -8.48
N PHE A 100 10.59 -2.22 -9.06
CA PHE A 100 11.44 -1.11 -8.61
C PHE A 100 10.69 0.22 -8.66
N ILE A 101 10.13 0.58 -9.82
CA ILE A 101 9.40 1.84 -10.01
C ILE A 101 8.24 1.92 -9.03
N TRP A 102 7.48 0.84 -8.90
CA TRP A 102 6.33 0.77 -8.00
C TRP A 102 6.73 0.97 -6.52
N ASN A 103 7.72 0.21 -6.02
CA ASN A 103 8.13 0.32 -4.62
C ASN A 103 8.83 1.65 -4.33
N PHE A 104 9.55 2.21 -5.29
CA PHE A 104 10.13 3.55 -5.17
C PHE A 104 9.03 4.62 -5.06
N ALA A 105 8.01 4.55 -5.92
CA ALA A 105 6.84 5.42 -5.85
C ALA A 105 6.05 5.22 -4.56
N LEU A 106 5.89 3.97 -4.09
CA LEU A 106 5.24 3.64 -2.82
C LEU A 106 5.95 4.27 -1.63
N GLY A 107 7.29 4.27 -1.61
CA GLY A 107 8.08 4.97 -0.60
C GLY A 107 7.83 6.48 -0.59
N LEU A 108 7.85 7.12 -1.77
CA LEU A 108 7.70 8.58 -1.89
C LEU A 108 6.26 9.08 -1.70
N PHE A 109 5.29 8.39 -2.29
CA PHE A 109 3.91 8.85 -2.40
C PHE A 109 2.92 8.06 -1.54
N GLY A 110 3.31 6.89 -1.02
CA GLY A 110 2.46 6.08 -0.14
C GLY A 110 2.87 6.13 1.33
N ASN A 111 4.13 6.49 1.63
CA ASN A 111 4.69 6.32 2.97
C ASN A 111 5.33 7.60 3.55
N ILE A 112 6.39 8.17 2.96
CA ILE A 112 7.30 9.10 3.68
C ILE A 112 6.62 10.38 4.17
N GLY A 113 5.63 10.87 3.44
CA GLY A 113 4.86 12.07 3.80
C GLY A 113 3.73 11.83 4.80
N TYR A 114 3.48 10.58 5.20
CA TYR A 114 2.30 10.18 5.97
C TYR A 114 2.65 9.69 7.38
N ALA A 115 1.75 9.95 8.34
CA ALA A 115 1.84 9.43 9.72
C ALA A 115 3.20 9.66 10.45
N GLY A 116 3.95 10.70 10.09
CA GLY A 116 5.20 11.09 10.74
C GLY A 116 6.27 10.00 10.71
N GLY A 117 6.82 9.66 11.88
CA GLY A 117 7.90 8.68 12.00
C GLY A 117 7.55 7.28 11.49
N VAL A 118 6.27 6.88 11.58
CA VAL A 118 5.82 5.58 11.06
C VAL A 118 5.99 5.52 9.54
N GLY A 119 5.60 6.58 8.82
CA GLY A 119 5.78 6.68 7.37
C GLY A 119 7.24 6.64 6.95
N ILE A 120 8.13 7.27 7.71
CA ILE A 120 9.58 7.23 7.45
C ILE A 120 10.12 5.80 7.56
N ILE A 121 9.76 5.08 8.64
CA ILE A 121 10.18 3.69 8.83
C ILE A 121 9.64 2.81 7.71
N CYS A 122 8.34 2.89 7.38
CA CYS A 122 7.73 2.12 6.30
C CYS A 122 8.35 2.44 4.93
N SER A 123 8.78 3.69 4.70
CA SER A 123 9.49 4.09 3.48
C SER A 123 10.85 3.40 3.35
N ALA A 124 11.57 3.19 4.46
CA ALA A 124 12.84 2.47 4.42
C ALA A 124 12.66 1.03 3.90
N PHE A 125 11.58 0.34 4.29
CA PHE A 125 11.24 -0.99 3.75
C PHE A 125 10.88 -0.95 2.27
N ALA A 126 10.14 0.08 1.83
CA ALA A 126 9.81 0.28 0.42
C ALA A 126 11.07 0.52 -0.43
N PHE A 127 11.98 1.38 0.05
CA PHE A 127 13.24 1.66 -0.65
C PHE A 127 14.21 0.48 -0.60
N LEU A 128 14.21 -0.32 0.47
CA LEU A 128 14.94 -1.59 0.49
C LEU A 128 14.39 -2.56 -0.56
N THR A 129 13.06 -2.70 -0.66
CA THR A 129 12.42 -3.51 -1.70
C THR A 129 12.76 -3.00 -3.10
N ALA A 130 12.76 -1.68 -3.30
CA ALA A 130 13.17 -1.07 -4.56
C ALA A 130 14.64 -1.39 -4.87
N LEU A 131 15.55 -1.23 -3.90
CA LEU A 131 16.97 -1.55 -4.08
C LEU A 131 17.19 -3.02 -4.46
N LEU A 132 16.54 -3.96 -3.76
CA LEU A 132 16.63 -5.38 -4.10
C LEU A 132 16.05 -5.67 -5.48
N SER A 133 14.96 -4.99 -5.85
CA SER A 133 14.38 -5.09 -7.19
C SER A 133 15.36 -4.58 -8.26
N LEU A 134 16.05 -3.47 -8.01
CA LEU A 134 17.08 -2.92 -8.89
C LEU A 134 18.23 -3.92 -9.09
N ILE A 135 18.67 -4.59 -8.03
CA ILE A 135 19.66 -5.67 -8.15
C ILE A 135 19.09 -6.80 -9.02
N CYS A 136 17.85 -7.24 -8.76
CA CYS A 136 17.16 -8.30 -9.50
C CYS A 136 16.98 -8.03 -11.00
N ILE A 137 16.90 -6.76 -11.43
CA ILE A 137 16.87 -6.39 -12.86
C ILE A 137 18.08 -6.98 -13.60
N PHE A 138 19.27 -6.97 -12.99
CA PHE A 138 20.50 -7.43 -13.61
C PHE A 138 20.74 -8.93 -13.44
N ILE A 139 20.33 -9.52 -12.30
CA ILE A 139 20.64 -10.93 -11.99
C ILE A 139 19.54 -11.92 -12.43
N LEU A 140 18.30 -11.44 -12.59
CA LEU A 140 17.10 -12.20 -12.95
C LEU A 140 16.33 -11.46 -14.07
N PRO A 141 16.95 -11.27 -15.26
CA PRO A 141 16.33 -10.52 -16.34
C PRO A 141 15.06 -11.22 -16.83
N GLY A 142 13.97 -10.46 -16.94
CA GLY A 142 12.68 -10.96 -17.45
C GLY A 142 11.85 -11.76 -16.43
N GLU A 143 12.38 -12.06 -15.25
CA GLU A 143 11.64 -12.76 -14.20
C GLU A 143 10.67 -11.83 -13.47
N SER A 144 9.62 -12.44 -12.90
CA SER A 144 8.56 -11.75 -12.17
C SER A 144 8.74 -11.90 -10.65
N PRO A 145 8.54 -10.82 -9.86
CA PRO A 145 8.48 -10.91 -8.40
C PRO A 145 7.14 -11.45 -7.87
N LYS A 146 6.16 -11.76 -8.74
CA LYS A 146 4.83 -12.22 -8.34
C LYS A 146 4.91 -13.57 -7.65
N LEU A 147 4.37 -13.67 -6.43
CA LEU A 147 4.41 -14.89 -5.63
C LEU A 147 3.36 -15.95 -6.03
N GLY A 148 2.30 -15.56 -6.76
CA GLY A 148 1.27 -16.48 -7.19
C GLY A 148 0.41 -17.03 -6.04
N LEU A 149 0.10 -16.19 -5.06
CA LEU A 149 -0.69 -16.56 -3.89
C LEU A 149 -2.13 -16.91 -4.26
N ASN A 150 -2.67 -17.92 -3.59
CA ASN A 150 -4.06 -18.32 -3.71
C ASN A 150 -4.90 -17.64 -2.64
N ALA A 151 -6.06 -17.10 -3.03
CA ALA A 151 -7.03 -16.62 -2.06
C ALA A 151 -7.54 -17.81 -1.21
N PRO A 152 -7.78 -17.62 0.10
CA PRO A 152 -8.39 -18.65 0.93
C PRO A 152 -9.68 -19.16 0.31
N LYS A 153 -9.91 -20.48 0.33
CA LYS A 153 -11.20 -21.05 -0.07
C LYS A 153 -12.24 -20.64 0.97
N VAL A 154 -13.13 -19.72 0.62
CA VAL A 154 -14.30 -19.41 1.46
C VAL A 154 -15.26 -20.58 1.30
N SER A 155 -15.45 -21.35 2.38
CA SER A 155 -16.45 -22.43 2.42
C SER A 155 -17.83 -21.79 2.40
N THR A 156 -18.55 -21.89 1.29
CA THR A 156 -19.97 -21.57 1.22
C THR A 156 -20.72 -22.62 2.03
N ARG A 157 -21.19 -22.24 3.22
CA ARG A 157 -22.21 -22.98 3.96
C ARG A 157 -23.58 -22.65 3.42
#